data_AF-A0A6N6VZI4-F1
#
_entry.id   AF-A0A6N6VZI4-F1
#
_cell.length_a   1.000
_cell.length_b   1.000
_cell.length_c   1.000
_cell.angle_alpha   90.00
_cell.angle_beta   90.00
_cell.angle_gamma   90.00
#
_symmetry.space_group_name_H-M   'P 1'
#
loop_
_entity.id
_entity.type
_entity.pdbx_description
1 polymer ?
#
loop_
_entity_poly.entity_id
_entity_poly.type
_entity_poly.pdbx_seq_one_letter_code
_entity_poly.pdbx_strand_id
1 'polypeptide(L)'
;MKKFARIALYLVATVVLGDLLARYIAGLPYEMSPLTDSIQFVLRAVGLQRLDNVDDMETLTLVFILLASIVATGLILWLAIRGGRALLARVGK
;
A
#
# COMPACT_ATOMS: atom_id res chain seq x y z
N MET A 1 16.50 21.09 -15.31
CA MET A 1 17.24 19.83 -15.02
C MET A 1 16.95 19.25 -13.63
N LYS A 2 17.07 20.02 -12.53
CA LYS A 2 16.88 19.49 -11.15
C LYS A 2 15.48 18.92 -10.83
N LYS A 3 14.40 19.42 -11.46
CA LYS A 3 13.02 18.92 -11.27
C LYS A 3 12.84 17.50 -11.84
N PHE A 4 13.32 17.24 -13.05
CA PHE A 4 13.23 15.93 -13.69
C PHE A 4 14.01 14.87 -12.93
N ALA A 5 15.22 15.19 -12.46
CA ALA A 5 16.00 14.27 -11.61
C ALA A 5 15.26 13.92 -10.30
N ARG A 6 14.56 14.89 -9.69
CA ARG A 6 13.79 14.66 -8.47
C ARG A 6 12.53 13.81 -8.73
N ILE A 7 11.86 14.02 -9.87
CA ILE A 7 10.71 13.20 -10.29
C ILE A 7 11.17 11.76 -10.57
N ALA A 8 12.28 11.60 -11.29
CA ALA A 8 12.86 10.28 -11.58
C ALA A 8 13.23 9.55 -10.28
N LEU A 9 13.82 10.26 -9.30
CA LEU A 9 14.13 9.69 -8.00
C LEU A 9 12.88 9.21 -7.25
N TYR A 10 11.80 10.00 -7.25
CA TYR A 10 10.55 9.58 -6.62
C TYR A 10 9.90 8.40 -7.34
N LEU A 11 9.96 8.36 -8.67
CA LEU A 11 9.49 7.20 -9.43
C LEU A 11 10.24 5.93 -9.05
N VAL A 12 11.59 5.99 -9.04
CA VAL A 12 12.42 4.85 -8.64
C VAL A 12 12.12 4.44 -7.20
N ALA A 13 12.03 5.40 -6.28
CA ALA A 13 11.72 5.10 -4.88
C ALA A 13 10.35 4.44 -4.71
N THR A 14 9.32 4.91 -5.42
CA THR A 14 7.98 4.31 -5.41
C THR A 14 8.01 2.88 -5.93
N VAL A 15 8.72 2.63 -7.05
CA VAL A 15 8.83 1.28 -7.63
C VAL A 15 9.57 0.33 -6.68
N VAL A 16 10.68 0.76 -6.10
CA VAL A 16 11.46 -0.06 -5.15
C VAL A 16 10.65 -0.36 -3.88
N LEU A 17 9.97 0.63 -3.32
CA LEU A 17 9.11 0.42 -2.14
C LEU A 17 7.94 -0.51 -2.46
N GLY A 18 7.32 -0.35 -3.62
CA GLY A 18 6.27 -1.24 -4.11
C GLY A 18 6.74 -2.69 -4.26
N ASP A 19 7.92 -2.91 -4.85
CA ASP A 19 8.51 -4.26 -5.00
C ASP A 19 8.83 -4.90 -3.65
N LEU A 20 9.46 -4.16 -2.74
CA LEU A 20 9.75 -4.65 -1.39
C LEU A 20 8.48 -5.03 -0.63
N LEU A 21 7.44 -4.22 -0.75
CA LEU A 21 6.15 -4.47 -0.12
C LEU A 21 5.45 -5.69 -0.74
N ALA A 22 5.48 -5.82 -2.07
CA ALA A 22 4.93 -6.98 -2.77
C ALA A 22 5.63 -8.27 -2.35
N ARG A 23 6.97 -8.28 -2.25
CA ARG A 23 7.74 -9.43 -1.76
C ARG A 23 7.41 -9.78 -0.32
N TYR A 24 7.27 -8.78 0.53
CA TYR A 24 6.87 -8.99 1.92
C TYR A 24 5.51 -9.68 1.99
N ILE A 25 4.53 -9.16 1.25
CA ILE A 25 3.17 -9.70 1.22
C ILE A 25 3.12 -11.10 0.60
N ALA A 26 3.87 -11.35 -0.47
CA ALA A 26 3.98 -12.67 -1.10
C ALA A 26 4.62 -13.74 -0.18
N GLY A 27 5.41 -13.30 0.82
CA GLY A 27 5.98 -14.18 1.84
C GLY A 27 5.07 -14.44 3.03
N LEU A 28 3.92 -13.77 3.13
CA LEU A 28 2.96 -14.01 4.20
C LEU A 28 2.11 -15.24 3.88
N PRO A 29 1.65 -15.98 4.90
CA PRO A 29 0.79 -17.15 4.70
C PRO A 29 -0.48 -16.77 3.93
N TYR A 30 -0.82 -17.60 2.93
CA TYR A 30 -1.97 -17.40 2.04
C TYR A 30 -3.30 -17.36 2.80
N GLU A 31 -3.37 -18.10 3.90
CA GLU A 31 -4.47 -18.07 4.86
C GLU A 31 -4.40 -16.78 5.71
N MET A 32 -4.74 -15.66 5.08
CA MET A 32 -4.90 -14.36 5.72
C MET A 32 -6.23 -14.30 6.50
N SER A 33 -6.51 -15.29 7.35
CA SER A 33 -7.79 -15.44 8.07
C SER A 33 -8.27 -14.11 8.67
N PRO A 34 -7.45 -13.30 9.38
CA PRO A 34 -7.93 -12.05 9.98
C PRO A 34 -8.39 -11.01 8.94
N LEU A 35 -7.69 -10.94 7.80
CA LEU A 35 -7.97 -9.97 6.75
C LEU A 35 -9.25 -10.36 6.01
N THR A 36 -9.37 -11.64 5.64
CA THR A 36 -10.55 -12.20 5.00
C THR A 36 -11.79 -12.09 5.90
N ASP A 37 -11.65 -12.35 7.20
CA ASP A 37 -12.72 -12.21 8.19
C ASP A 37 -13.19 -10.75 8.31
N SER A 38 -12.26 -9.79 8.30
CA SER A 38 -12.61 -8.36 8.33
C SER A 38 -13.35 -7.91 7.07
N ILE A 39 -12.96 -8.42 5.89
CA ILE A 39 -13.65 -8.13 4.62
C ILE A 39 -15.07 -8.73 4.66
N GLN A 40 -15.22 -9.98 5.12
CA GLN A 40 -16.52 -10.61 5.31
C GLN A 40 -17.42 -9.82 6.27
N PHE A 41 -16.86 -9.31 7.35
CA PHE A 41 -17.60 -8.49 8.31
C PHE A 41 -18.16 -7.21 7.64
N VAL A 42 -17.33 -6.52 6.85
CA VAL A 42 -17.74 -5.31 6.12
C VAL A 42 -18.81 -5.65 5.07
N LEU A 43 -18.64 -6.74 4.31
CA LEU A 43 -19.63 -7.18 3.32
C LEU A 43 -21.00 -7.45 3.98
N ARG A 44 -21.00 -8.15 5.13
CA ARG A 44 -22.22 -8.39 5.91
C ARG A 44 -22.85 -7.09 6.42
N ALA A 45 -22.04 -6.12 6.86
CA ALA A 45 -22.53 -4.83 7.31
C ALA A 45 -23.18 -4.00 6.19
N VAL A 46 -22.74 -4.18 4.94
CA VAL A 46 -23.29 -3.53 3.74
C VAL A 46 -24.49 -4.32 3.16
N GLY A 47 -24.86 -5.45 3.76
CA GLY A 47 -26.01 -6.27 3.36
C GLY A 47 -25.69 -7.39 2.36
N LEU A 48 -24.41 -7.57 2.00
CA LEU A 48 -23.95 -8.66 1.15
C LEU A 48 -23.63 -9.88 2.03
N GLN A 49 -24.62 -10.78 2.19
CA GLN A 49 -24.51 -11.91 3.10
C GLN A 49 -23.58 -13.03 2.59
N ARG A 50 -23.44 -13.17 1.27
CA ARG A 50 -22.54 -14.12 0.60
C ARG A 50 -22.06 -13.54 -0.73
N LEU A 51 -20.84 -13.88 -1.12
CA LEU A 51 -20.38 -13.71 -2.49
C LEU A 51 -20.97 -14.83 -3.34
N ASP A 52 -21.36 -14.49 -4.57
CA ASP A 52 -21.95 -15.45 -5.52
C ASP A 52 -20.92 -16.51 -5.95
N ASN A 53 -19.63 -16.15 -5.97
CA ASN A 53 -18.53 -17.09 -6.21
C ASN A 53 -17.52 -17.06 -5.04
N VAL A 54 -16.95 -18.23 -4.73
CA VAL A 54 -15.97 -18.39 -3.64
C VAL A 54 -14.65 -17.69 -3.97
N ASP A 55 -14.28 -17.64 -5.26
CA ASP A 55 -13.06 -16.99 -5.76
C ASP A 55 -13.12 -15.45 -5.68
N ASP A 56 -14.31 -14.87 -5.53
CA ASP A 56 -14.47 -13.42 -5.41
C ASP A 56 -13.85 -12.90 -4.10
N MET A 57 -13.81 -13.74 -3.06
CA MET A 57 -13.18 -13.41 -1.78
C MET A 57 -11.67 -13.23 -1.91
N GLU A 58 -11.02 -14.11 -2.68
CA GLU A 58 -9.59 -14.03 -2.95
C GLU A 58 -9.28 -12.75 -3.73
N THR A 59 -10.06 -12.49 -4.78
CA THR A 59 -9.91 -11.29 -5.61
C THR A 59 -10.10 -10.01 -4.78
N LEU A 60 -11.12 -9.94 -3.93
CA LEU A 60 -11.34 -8.81 -3.02
C LEU A 60 -10.20 -8.61 -2.03
N THR A 61 -9.65 -9.70 -1.50
CA THR A 61 -8.49 -9.66 -0.61
C THR A 61 -7.28 -9.06 -1.33
N LEU A 62 -7.00 -9.50 -2.56
CA LEU A 62 -5.91 -8.96 -3.39
C LEU A 62 -6.12 -7.47 -3.73
N VAL A 63 -7.35 -7.06 -4.05
CA VAL A 63 -7.68 -5.65 -4.31
C VAL A 63 -7.46 -4.80 -3.05
N PHE A 64 -7.86 -5.28 -1.88
CA PHE A 64 -7.65 -4.57 -0.63
C PHE A 64 -6.16 -4.41 -0.31
N ILE A 65 -5.39 -5.49 -0.48
CA ILE A 65 -3.94 -5.51 -0.33
C ILE A 65 -3.27 -4.50 -1.28
N LEU A 66 -3.70 -4.43 -2.54
CA LEU A 66 -3.22 -3.46 -3.52
C LEU A 66 -3.49 -2.02 -3.07
N LEU A 67 -4.74 -1.72 -2.65
CA LEU A 67 -5.10 -0.39 -2.16
C LEU A 67 -4.29 0.00 -0.93
N ALA A 68 -4.17 -0.90 0.04
CA ALA A 68 -3.34 -0.69 1.23
C ALA A 68 -1.88 -0.43 0.85
N SER A 69 -1.36 -1.14 -0.15
CA SER A 69 0.02 -0.97 -0.64
C SER A 69 0.25 0.37 -1.32
N ILE A 70 -0.70 0.84 -2.12
CA ILE A 70 -0.66 2.18 -2.74
C ILE A 70 -0.65 3.26 -1.66
N VAL A 71 -1.55 3.15 -0.68
CA VAL A 71 -1.64 4.12 0.43
C VAL A 71 -0.36 4.11 1.26
N ALA A 72 0.14 2.93 1.64
CA ALA A 72 1.38 2.79 2.40
C ALA A 72 2.57 3.40 1.67
N THR A 73 2.75 3.08 0.38
CA THR A 73 3.84 3.63 -0.44
C THR A 73 3.73 5.15 -0.57
N GLY A 74 2.52 5.66 -0.82
CA GLY A 74 2.24 7.10 -0.88
C GLY A 74 2.56 7.83 0.43
N LEU A 75 2.19 7.24 1.57
CA LEU A 75 2.50 7.79 2.91
C LEU A 75 4.00 7.79 3.19
N ILE A 76 4.71 6.71 2.86
CA ILE A 76 6.17 6.63 3.04
C ILE A 76 6.86 7.72 2.22
N LEU A 77 6.49 7.88 0.94
CA LEU A 77 7.04 8.95 0.11
C LEU A 77 6.71 10.34 0.68
N TRP A 78 5.46 10.55 1.08
CA TRP A 78 5.04 11.84 1.64
C TRP A 78 5.83 12.20 2.90
N LEU A 79 6.01 11.24 3.82
CA LEU A 79 6.81 11.41 5.02
C LEU A 79 8.29 11.64 4.71
N ALA A 80 8.87 10.91 3.76
CA ALA A 80 10.25 11.10 3.32
C ALA A 80 10.48 12.51 2.76
N ILE A 81 9.53 13.01 1.95
CA ILE A 81 9.59 14.37 1.39
C ILE A 81 9.44 15.42 2.51
N ARG A 82 8.47 15.26 3.40
CA ARG A 82 8.22 16.20 4.49
C ARG A 82 9.39 16.23 5.48
N GLY A 83 9.90 15.06 5.86
CA GLY A 83 11.06 14.89 6.73
C GLY A 83 12.34 15.46 6.12
N GLY A 84 12.61 15.16 4.84
CA GLY A 84 13.77 15.72 4.13
C GLY A 84 13.73 17.26 4.04
N ARG A 85 12.54 17.84 3.81
CA ARG A 85 12.36 19.30 3.84
C ARG A 85 12.59 19.89 5.24
N ALA A 86 12.09 19.23 6.28
CA ALA A 86 12.30 19.67 7.67
C ALA A 86 13.77 19.58 8.09
N LEU A 87 14.50 18.56 7.63
CA LEU A 87 15.92 18.36 7.94
C LEU A 87 16.80 19.39 7.23
N LEU A 88 16.55 19.66 5.94
CA LEU A 88 17.25 20.70 5.19
C LEU A 88 17.01 22.11 5.75
N ALA A 89 15.80 22.37 6.27
CA ALA A 89 15.49 23.64 6.96
C ALA A 89 16.23 23.80 8.30
N ARG A 90 16.64 22.70 8.94
CA ARG A 90 17.45 22.71 10.18
C ARG A 90 18.95 22.83 9.90
N VAL A 91 19.44 22.28 8.79
CA VAL A 91 20.87 22.32 8.41
C VAL A 91 21.24 23.64 7.72
N GLY A 92 20.27 24.38 7.17
CA GLY A 92 20.49 25.71 6.58
C GLY A 92 20.46 26.88 7.57
N LYS A 93 20.48 26.62 8.88
CA LYS A 93 20.59 27.60 9.97
C LYS A 93 21.91 27.39 10.69
#